data_AF-A0A1I8HX45-F1
#
_entry.id   AF-A0A1I8HX45-F1
#
_cell.length_a   1.000
_cell.length_b   1.000
_cell.length_c   1.000
_cell.angle_alpha   90.00
_cell.angle_beta   90.00
_cell.angle_gamma   90.00
#
_symmetry.space_group_name_H-M   'P 1'
#
loop_
_entity.id
_entity.type
_entity.pdbx_description
1 polymer ?
#
loop_
_entity_poly.entity_id
_entity_poly.type
_entity_poly.pdbx_seq_one_letter_code
_entity_poly.pdbx_strand_id
1 'polypeptide(L)'
;SMASFGQRDSASSSGHSQSSGLGGNTCPGNCWATTLADLDFTFDANGRLIDNKTGQVFEFNYIRDPSKADSMRRYERLGEVITSYIYQLMRDDHGMQELPVSALGDPQTFPFAPSPAAAASAAQRPGTGCCLYLSPPCQDDADYLLVIIQGGGYRGQPIEGHETAERHVETVWRTVVRRAPQRHVFVICHGHGGVAFTHQLQPWEPGDPSQGDDRQLWETRRREFIADLRDRVPGVAFCDSYFCLPMQGIDDPEVIDYFQKRSRNWVSSDQPLDQPIDTGSLTNWGQAVQDTPKVSAGTPAHERIPANAMVSVFRWLFSMCDRKQRLRPETMSSMEQALLAAEKQMQSAASADSDT
;
A
#
# COMPACT_ATOMS: atom_id res chain seq x y z
N SER A 1 -66.18 -3.62 27.25
CA SER A 1 -67.48 -4.18 26.83
C SER A 1 -67.24 -4.99 25.56
N MET A 2 -67.51 -6.31 25.61
CA MET A 2 -67.67 -7.30 24.51
C MET A 2 -66.50 -7.42 23.49
N ALA A 3 -65.72 -8.49 23.33
CA ALA A 3 -65.92 -9.96 23.39
C ALA A 3 -66.99 -10.51 22.44
N SER A 4 -66.55 -11.21 21.37
CA SER A 4 -67.17 -12.41 20.74
C SER A 4 -66.46 -12.70 19.41
N PHE A 5 -65.60 -13.72 19.30
CA PHE A 5 -65.86 -15.16 19.05
C PHE A 5 -66.25 -15.52 17.60
N GLY A 6 -65.53 -16.50 17.03
CA GLY A 6 -65.84 -17.13 15.75
C GLY A 6 -64.79 -18.16 15.27
N GLN A 7 -64.69 -19.28 15.99
CA GLN A 7 -64.13 -20.60 15.59
C GLN A 7 -64.76 -21.10 14.26
N ARG A 8 -64.27 -22.04 13.43
CA ARG A 8 -63.39 -23.23 13.55
C ARG A 8 -63.29 -23.91 12.14
N ASP A 9 -62.25 -24.72 11.95
CA ASP A 9 -62.20 -26.03 11.22
C ASP A 9 -62.47 -26.08 9.70
N SER A 10 -61.95 -27.00 8.87
CA SER A 10 -60.78 -27.90 8.80
C SER A 10 -60.98 -28.78 7.54
N ALA A 11 -59.89 -29.23 6.89
CA ALA A 11 -59.80 -30.32 5.88
C ALA A 11 -60.50 -30.08 4.50
N SER A 12 -60.06 -30.57 3.34
CA SER A 12 -58.89 -31.34 2.86
C SER A 12 -59.02 -31.45 1.32
N SER A 13 -57.90 -31.51 0.59
CA SER A 13 -57.60 -32.45 -0.52
C SER A 13 -56.91 -31.86 -1.77
N SER A 14 -55.76 -32.47 -2.05
CA SER A 14 -55.16 -32.84 -3.35
C SER A 14 -54.97 -31.79 -4.47
N GLY A 15 -53.70 -31.64 -4.87
CA GLY A 15 -53.34 -31.74 -6.29
C GLY A 15 -52.52 -30.60 -6.89
N HIS A 16 -51.25 -30.90 -7.14
CA HIS A 16 -50.39 -30.36 -8.21
C HIS A 16 -49.64 -29.03 -7.99
N SER A 17 -48.42 -29.20 -7.47
CA SER A 17 -47.15 -28.67 -7.98
C SER A 17 -47.20 -27.45 -8.92
N GLN A 18 -46.90 -26.26 -8.37
CA GLN A 18 -46.00 -25.28 -8.99
C GLN A 18 -45.32 -24.48 -7.86
N SER A 19 -44.06 -24.78 -7.55
CA SER A 19 -43.22 -23.96 -6.68
C SER A 19 -42.59 -22.84 -7.51
N SER A 20 -43.20 -21.66 -7.48
CA SER A 20 -42.61 -20.43 -7.97
C SER A 20 -41.70 -19.82 -6.88
N GLY A 21 -40.41 -19.80 -7.18
CA GLY A 21 -39.47 -18.72 -6.88
C GLY A 21 -39.45 -18.13 -5.47
N LEU A 22 -38.66 -18.73 -4.59
CA LEU A 22 -37.83 -17.98 -3.66
C LEU A 22 -36.37 -18.23 -4.06
N GLY A 23 -35.89 -17.43 -5.01
CA GLY A 23 -34.49 -17.38 -5.38
C GLY A 23 -33.69 -16.84 -4.19
N GLY A 24 -33.00 -17.72 -3.49
CA GLY A 24 -31.92 -17.31 -2.61
C GLY A 24 -30.90 -16.52 -3.42
N ASN A 25 -30.42 -15.40 -2.87
CA ASN A 25 -29.23 -14.71 -3.36
C ASN A 25 -28.02 -15.65 -3.19
N THR A 26 -27.83 -16.57 -4.13
CA THR A 26 -26.59 -17.33 -4.29
C THR A 26 -25.60 -16.43 -5.03
N CYS A 27 -24.55 -16.01 -4.33
CA CYS A 27 -23.37 -15.37 -4.95
C CYS A 27 -22.81 -16.30 -6.04
N PRO A 28 -22.71 -15.90 -7.32
CA PRO A 28 -22.19 -16.77 -8.36
C PRO A 28 -20.64 -16.78 -8.37
N GLY A 29 -20.07 -17.98 -8.51
CA GLY A 29 -18.76 -18.20 -9.15
C GLY A 29 -17.58 -18.53 -8.24
N ASN A 30 -17.00 -17.52 -7.58
CA ASN A 30 -15.62 -17.62 -7.05
C ASN A 30 -15.48 -17.23 -5.56
N CYS A 31 -16.58 -17.06 -4.82
CA CYS A 31 -16.55 -16.74 -3.39
C CYS A 31 -15.96 -17.86 -2.50
N TRP A 32 -15.78 -19.06 -3.06
CA TRP A 32 -15.21 -20.22 -2.37
C TRP A 32 -13.67 -20.27 -2.42
N ALA A 33 -13.03 -19.62 -3.39
CA ALA A 33 -11.60 -19.74 -3.62
C ALA A 33 -10.82 -18.97 -2.54
N THR A 34 -10.04 -19.65 -1.71
CA THR A 34 -9.30 -19.04 -0.59
C THR A 34 -7.79 -19.07 -0.77
N THR A 35 -7.31 -19.86 -1.73
CA THR A 35 -5.89 -20.06 -2.03
C THR A 35 -5.60 -19.78 -3.50
N LEU A 36 -4.33 -19.57 -3.86
CA LEU A 36 -3.92 -19.42 -5.26
C LEU A 36 -4.23 -20.68 -6.07
N ALA A 37 -4.09 -21.85 -5.45
CA ALA A 37 -4.41 -23.13 -6.08
C ALA A 37 -5.89 -23.24 -6.46
N ASP A 38 -6.80 -22.70 -5.64
CA ASP A 38 -8.24 -22.64 -5.96
C ASP A 38 -8.53 -21.81 -7.22
N LEU A 39 -7.63 -20.89 -7.57
CA LEU A 39 -7.72 -20.01 -8.73
C LEU A 39 -6.83 -20.47 -9.89
N ASP A 40 -6.20 -21.64 -9.78
CA ASP A 40 -5.24 -22.18 -10.76
C ASP A 40 -3.99 -21.31 -10.92
N PHE A 41 -3.50 -20.67 -9.86
CA PHE A 41 -2.26 -19.89 -9.87
C PHE A 41 -1.22 -20.43 -8.88
N THR A 42 0.05 -20.20 -9.19
CA THR A 42 1.19 -20.37 -8.26
C THR A 42 2.22 -19.27 -8.46
N PHE A 43 3.02 -18.98 -7.43
CA PHE A 43 4.22 -18.15 -7.61
C PHE A 43 5.41 -19.04 -7.98
N ASP A 44 6.20 -18.62 -8.97
CA ASP A 44 7.47 -19.28 -9.29
C ASP A 44 8.60 -18.86 -8.33
N ALA A 45 9.78 -19.46 -8.50
CA ALA A 45 10.96 -19.14 -7.69
C ALA A 45 11.45 -17.68 -7.83
N ASN A 46 10.97 -16.94 -8.84
CA ASN A 46 11.28 -15.54 -9.08
C ASN A 46 10.16 -14.60 -8.59
N GLY A 47 9.14 -15.12 -7.91
CA GLY A 47 8.00 -14.34 -7.41
C GLY A 47 7.03 -13.90 -8.51
N ARG A 48 7.06 -14.51 -9.69
CA ARG A 48 6.10 -14.25 -10.77
C ARG A 48 4.89 -15.16 -10.61
N LEU A 49 3.70 -14.58 -10.77
CA LEU A 49 2.46 -15.33 -10.72
C LEU A 49 2.28 -16.10 -12.03
N ILE A 50 2.10 -17.42 -11.97
CA ILE A 50 1.97 -18.32 -13.10
C ILE A 50 0.55 -18.88 -13.15
N ASP A 51 -0.09 -18.84 -14.32
CA ASP A 51 -1.35 -19.54 -14.58
C ASP A 51 -1.03 -21.03 -14.81
N ASN A 52 -1.50 -21.89 -13.91
CA ASN A 52 -1.24 -23.33 -13.95
C ASN A 52 -1.92 -24.03 -15.15
N LYS A 53 -2.91 -23.41 -15.81
CA LYS A 53 -3.58 -23.97 -16.99
C LYS A 53 -2.77 -23.74 -18.24
N THR A 54 -2.19 -22.55 -18.39
CA THR A 54 -1.44 -22.17 -19.60
C THR A 54 0.06 -22.37 -19.43
N GLY A 55 0.55 -22.41 -18.19
CA GLY A 55 1.97 -22.39 -17.85
C GLY A 55 2.63 -21.02 -18.07
N GLN A 56 1.84 -19.98 -18.38
CA GLN A 56 2.34 -18.65 -18.71
C GLN A 56 2.34 -17.73 -17.48
N VAL A 57 3.23 -16.73 -17.51
CA VAL A 57 3.21 -15.64 -16.53
C VAL A 57 1.89 -14.89 -16.64
N PHE A 58 1.27 -14.59 -15.50
CA PHE A 58 0.05 -13.83 -15.42
C PHE A 58 0.28 -12.40 -15.96
N GLU A 59 -0.51 -12.04 -16.97
CA GLU A 59 -0.58 -10.67 -17.46
C GLU A 59 -1.89 -10.04 -17.03
N PHE A 60 -1.80 -8.92 -16.29
CA PHE A 60 -2.97 -8.17 -15.89
C PHE A 60 -3.54 -7.43 -17.09
N ASN A 61 -4.66 -7.92 -17.64
CA ASN A 61 -5.35 -7.28 -18.76
C ASN A 61 -6.69 -6.67 -18.31
N TYR A 62 -6.65 -5.40 -17.91
CA TYR A 62 -7.84 -4.64 -17.54
C TYR A 62 -8.57 -4.15 -18.80
N ILE A 63 -9.45 -4.99 -19.33
CA ILE A 63 -10.38 -4.56 -20.38
C ILE A 63 -11.71 -4.25 -19.71
N ARG A 64 -12.12 -2.97 -19.75
CA ARG A 64 -13.41 -2.49 -19.26
C ARG A 64 -14.53 -2.83 -20.25
N ASP A 65 -14.69 -4.14 -20.51
CA ASP A 65 -15.73 -4.71 -21.34
C ASP A 65 -16.80 -5.34 -20.44
N PRO A 66 -18.06 -4.87 -20.47
CA PRO A 66 -19.15 -5.43 -19.68
C PRO A 66 -19.37 -6.94 -19.87
N SER A 67 -18.99 -7.49 -21.03
CA SER A 67 -19.06 -8.94 -21.31
C SER A 67 -18.03 -9.76 -20.52
N LYS A 68 -17.04 -9.11 -19.90
CA LYS A 68 -15.97 -9.71 -19.09
C LYS A 68 -16.17 -9.49 -17.58
N ALA A 69 -17.39 -9.20 -17.12
CA ALA A 69 -17.69 -8.98 -15.72
C ALA A 69 -17.26 -10.14 -14.80
N ASP A 70 -17.34 -11.39 -15.28
CA ASP A 70 -16.85 -12.56 -14.54
C ASP A 70 -15.32 -12.58 -14.42
N SER A 71 -14.61 -12.09 -15.44
CA SER A 71 -13.15 -11.91 -15.38
C SER A 71 -12.76 -10.85 -14.35
N MET A 72 -13.55 -9.77 -14.24
CA MET A 72 -13.33 -8.72 -13.25
C MET A 72 -13.48 -9.25 -11.82
N ARG A 73 -14.54 -10.02 -11.54
CA ARG A 73 -14.73 -10.66 -10.23
C ARG A 73 -13.62 -11.67 -9.90
N ARG A 74 -13.12 -12.40 -10.91
CA ARG A 74 -11.98 -13.31 -10.74
C ARG A 74 -10.69 -12.55 -10.43
N TYR A 75 -10.43 -11.41 -11.07
CA TYR A 75 -9.27 -10.57 -10.75
C TYR A 75 -9.38 -9.92 -9.37
N GLU A 76 -10.55 -9.43 -8.97
CA GLU A 76 -10.79 -8.92 -7.62
C GLU A 76 -10.48 -10.01 -6.58
N ARG A 77 -11.03 -11.22 -6.77
CA ARG A 77 -10.77 -12.33 -5.86
C ARG A 77 -9.31 -12.76 -5.85
N LEU A 78 -8.66 -12.78 -7.01
CA LEU A 78 -7.23 -13.06 -7.11
C LEU A 78 -6.40 -12.04 -6.32
N GLY A 79 -6.75 -10.75 -6.38
CA GLY A 79 -6.11 -9.71 -5.57
C GLY A 79 -6.26 -9.95 -4.06
N GLU A 80 -7.45 -10.34 -3.59
CA GLU A 80 -7.68 -10.69 -2.17
C GLU A 80 -6.86 -11.91 -1.71
N VAL A 81 -6.79 -12.93 -2.56
CA VAL A 81 -6.01 -14.16 -2.29
C VAL A 81 -4.52 -13.86 -2.29
N ILE A 82 -4.01 -13.09 -3.26
CA ILE A 82 -2.61 -12.65 -3.30
C ILE A 82 -2.28 -11.84 -2.04
N THR A 83 -3.15 -10.90 -1.65
CA THR A 83 -2.97 -10.11 -0.43
C THR A 83 -2.83 -11.02 0.80
N SER A 84 -3.72 -12.01 0.93
CA SER A 84 -3.69 -12.98 2.03
C SER A 84 -2.43 -13.85 2.00
N TYR A 85 -2.00 -14.29 0.83
CA TYR A 85 -0.75 -15.05 0.63
C TYR A 85 0.48 -14.24 1.06
N ILE A 86 0.58 -12.98 0.62
CA ILE A 86 1.68 -12.09 0.96
C ILE A 86 1.72 -11.81 2.48
N TYR A 87 0.56 -11.65 3.11
CA TYR A 87 0.47 -11.52 4.56
C TYR A 87 0.91 -12.78 5.32
N GLN A 88 0.55 -13.96 4.83
CA GLN A 88 1.05 -15.23 5.38
C GLN A 88 2.57 -15.34 5.21
N LEU A 89 3.10 -15.04 4.02
CA LEU A 89 4.54 -15.05 3.75
C LEU A 89 5.30 -14.11 4.71
N MET A 90 4.80 -12.88 4.89
CA MET A 90 5.39 -11.93 5.85
C MET A 90 5.41 -12.49 7.27
N ARG A 91 4.33 -13.12 7.73
CA ARG A 91 4.22 -13.64 9.10
C ARG A 91 5.03 -14.92 9.32
N ASP A 92 4.85 -15.89 8.43
CA ASP A 92 5.26 -17.28 8.65
C ASP A 92 6.72 -17.48 8.20
N ASP A 93 7.12 -16.89 7.07
CA ASP A 93 8.46 -17.08 6.48
C ASP A 93 9.44 -15.96 6.88
N HIS A 94 8.93 -14.76 7.15
CA HIS A 94 9.75 -13.59 7.52
C HIS A 94 9.55 -13.11 8.96
N GLY A 95 8.69 -13.78 9.74
CA GLY A 95 8.48 -13.51 11.16
C GLY A 95 7.85 -12.16 11.48
N MET A 96 7.30 -11.44 10.49
CA MET A 96 6.72 -10.12 10.72
C MET A 96 5.50 -10.20 11.65
N GLN A 97 5.44 -9.25 12.58
CA GLN A 97 4.35 -9.08 13.53
C GLN A 97 3.26 -8.21 12.94
N GLU A 98 2.02 -8.69 13.06
CA GLU A 98 0.83 -7.97 12.63
C GLU A 98 0.38 -7.00 13.73
N LEU A 99 0.26 -5.72 13.39
CA LEU A 99 -0.28 -4.68 14.26
C LEU A 99 -1.55 -4.10 13.61
N PRO A 100 -2.74 -4.48 14.09
CA PRO A 100 -3.99 -3.93 13.58
C PRO A 100 -4.06 -2.43 13.80
N VAL A 101 -4.50 -1.68 12.79
CA VAL A 101 -4.58 -0.20 12.88
C VAL A 101 -5.59 0.25 13.94
N SER A 102 -6.65 -0.55 14.18
CA SER A 102 -7.58 -0.32 15.29
C SER A 102 -6.90 -0.35 16.68
N ALA A 103 -5.73 -0.99 16.81
CA ALA A 103 -4.94 -1.00 18.03
C ALA A 103 -4.18 0.30 18.27
N LEU A 104 -4.02 1.15 17.23
CA LEU A 104 -3.37 2.46 17.33
C LEU A 104 -4.26 3.50 18.03
N GLY A 105 -5.56 3.18 18.18
CA GLY A 105 -6.55 4.00 18.86
C GLY A 105 -6.94 5.27 18.12
N ASP A 106 -7.73 6.12 18.77
CA ASP A 106 -8.28 7.33 18.14
C ASP A 106 -7.16 8.36 17.80
N PRO A 107 -7.08 8.81 16.52
CA PRO A 107 -6.15 9.83 16.07
C PRO A 107 -6.18 11.12 16.90
N GLN A 108 -7.29 11.45 17.56
CA GLN A 108 -7.44 12.69 18.32
C GLN A 108 -6.93 12.61 19.77
N THR A 109 -6.91 11.42 20.37
CA THR A 109 -6.80 11.29 21.84
C THR A 109 -5.59 10.52 22.36
N PHE A 110 -4.67 10.04 21.51
CA PHE A 110 -3.57 9.16 21.94
C PHE A 110 -2.24 9.86 22.29
N PRO A 111 -1.85 9.94 23.58
CA PRO A 111 -0.48 10.20 24.01
C PRO A 111 0.39 8.95 24.26
N PHE A 112 -0.11 7.71 24.23
CA PHE A 112 0.70 6.51 24.57
C PHE A 112 0.92 5.55 23.39
N ALA A 113 2.01 4.79 23.39
CA ALA A 113 2.17 3.67 22.45
C ALA A 113 1.20 2.55 22.86
N PRO A 114 0.68 1.72 21.93
CA PRO A 114 -0.12 0.56 22.32
C PRO A 114 0.74 -0.33 23.22
N SER A 115 0.21 -0.70 24.39
CA SER A 115 0.89 -1.66 25.24
C SER A 115 0.98 -3.01 24.50
N PRO A 116 1.98 -3.86 24.78
CA PRO A 116 2.06 -5.20 24.20
C PRO A 116 0.75 -6.01 24.36
N ALA A 117 -0.02 -5.73 25.42
CA ALA A 117 -1.32 -6.35 25.66
C ALA A 117 -2.43 -5.83 24.73
N ALA A 118 -2.40 -4.54 24.34
CA ALA A 118 -3.35 -3.97 23.38
C ALA A 118 -3.10 -4.48 21.97
N ALA A 119 -1.82 -4.58 21.57
CA ALA A 119 -1.43 -5.20 20.30
C ALA A 119 -1.82 -6.69 20.26
N ALA A 120 -1.58 -7.44 21.34
CA ALA A 120 -1.98 -8.85 21.44
C ALA A 120 -3.51 -9.05 21.43
N SER A 121 -4.27 -8.16 22.07
CA SER A 121 -5.74 -8.20 22.06
C SER A 121 -6.34 -7.87 20.70
N ALA A 122 -5.70 -7.00 19.93
CA ALA A 122 -6.15 -6.66 18.58
C ALA A 122 -5.80 -7.76 17.57
N ALA A 123 -4.62 -8.38 17.71
CA ALA A 123 -4.18 -9.52 16.89
C ALA A 123 -5.07 -10.78 17.08
N GLN A 124 -5.86 -10.85 18.15
CA GLN A 124 -6.80 -11.97 18.43
C GLN A 124 -8.14 -11.88 17.68
N ARG A 125 -8.33 -10.91 16.77
CA ARG A 125 -9.48 -10.85 15.86
C ARG A 125 -9.03 -11.17 14.43
N PRO A 126 -9.00 -12.46 14.03
CA PRO A 126 -8.64 -12.83 12.67
C PRO A 126 -9.69 -12.25 11.71
N GLY A 127 -9.24 -11.50 10.71
CA GLY A 127 -10.04 -11.23 9.50
C GLY A 127 -10.82 -9.91 9.45
N THR A 128 -10.57 -8.93 10.31
CA THR A 128 -11.27 -7.62 10.22
C THR A 128 -10.32 -6.43 10.44
N GLY A 129 -9.51 -6.05 9.45
CA GLY A 129 -8.82 -4.75 9.51
C GLY A 129 -7.63 -4.59 8.58
N CYS A 130 -7.34 -3.33 8.23
CA CYS A 130 -6.04 -2.91 7.72
C CYS A 130 -5.00 -3.11 8.83
N CYS A 131 -3.90 -3.80 8.52
CA CYS A 131 -2.85 -4.13 9.47
C CYS A 131 -1.50 -3.62 8.99
N LEU A 132 -0.68 -3.15 9.93
CA LEU A 132 0.74 -2.93 9.70
C LEU A 132 1.48 -4.25 9.91
N TYR A 133 2.43 -4.54 9.02
CA TYR A 133 3.37 -5.64 9.20
C TYR A 133 4.70 -5.03 9.62
N LEU A 134 5.11 -5.33 10.84
CA LEU A 134 6.35 -4.86 11.42
C LEU A 134 7.30 -6.04 11.48
N SER A 135 8.55 -5.91 11.04
CA SER A 135 9.55 -6.93 11.39
C SER A 135 9.62 -7.09 12.92
N PRO A 136 9.93 -8.29 13.46
CA PRO A 136 10.18 -8.48 14.90
C PRO A 136 11.02 -7.32 15.40
N PRO A 137 10.69 -6.79 16.60
CA PRO A 137 11.00 -5.43 17.00
C PRO A 137 12.37 -5.10 16.48
N CYS A 138 12.40 -4.09 15.60
CA CYS A 138 13.62 -3.45 15.16
C CYS A 138 14.43 -3.30 16.44
N GLN A 139 15.39 -4.21 16.65
CA GLN A 139 16.08 -4.32 17.93
C GLN A 139 16.62 -2.91 18.20
N ASP A 140 16.81 -2.51 19.45
CA ASP A 140 17.29 -1.16 19.76
C ASP A 140 18.62 -0.81 19.04
N ASP A 141 19.23 -1.77 18.35
CA ASP A 141 20.36 -1.66 17.43
C ASP A 141 20.02 -1.51 15.93
N ALA A 142 18.79 -1.50 15.43
CA ALA A 142 18.54 -1.34 13.98
C ALA A 142 18.92 0.07 13.50
N ASP A 143 19.69 0.18 12.42
CA ASP A 143 20.18 1.50 11.94
C ASP A 143 19.10 2.37 11.30
N TYR A 144 18.10 1.73 10.69
CA TYR A 144 17.06 2.39 9.93
C TYR A 144 15.72 1.68 10.04
N LEU A 145 14.66 2.44 9.77
CA LEU A 145 13.30 1.97 9.55
C LEU A 145 12.99 2.11 8.06
N LEU A 146 12.42 1.07 7.43
CA LEU A 146 11.89 1.14 6.08
C LEU A 146 10.37 1.18 6.14
N VAL A 147 9.77 2.22 5.55
CA VAL A 147 8.31 2.41 5.48
C VAL A 147 7.88 2.26 4.03
N ILE A 148 7.00 1.30 3.75
CA ILE A 148 6.42 1.09 2.42
C ILE A 148 4.95 1.51 2.45
N ILE A 149 4.57 2.47 1.62
CA ILE A 149 3.23 3.03 1.52
C ILE A 149 2.65 2.64 0.16
N GLN A 150 1.83 1.60 0.15
CA GLN A 150 1.16 1.12 -1.05
C GLN A 150 -0.19 1.80 -1.23
N GLY A 151 -0.41 2.44 -2.38
CA GLY A 151 -1.73 2.89 -2.78
C GLY A 151 -2.58 1.70 -3.26
N GLY A 152 -3.62 1.33 -2.50
CA GLY A 152 -4.55 0.27 -2.86
C GLY A 152 -5.93 0.50 -2.23
N GLY A 153 -7.00 0.15 -2.95
CA GLY A 153 -8.36 0.28 -2.45
C GLY A 153 -8.68 -0.83 -1.45
N TYR A 154 -8.63 -0.53 -0.15
CA TYR A 154 -9.17 -1.43 0.87
C TYR A 154 -10.71 -1.43 0.77
N ARG A 155 -11.31 -2.60 0.55
CA ARG A 155 -12.77 -2.80 0.49
C ARG A 155 -13.38 -3.35 1.77
N GLY A 156 -12.65 -3.32 2.88
CA GLY A 156 -13.24 -3.63 4.18
C GLY A 156 -14.03 -2.46 4.76
N GLN A 157 -14.63 -2.66 5.92
CA GLN A 157 -15.33 -1.60 6.63
C GLN A 157 -14.37 -0.43 6.93
N PRO A 158 -14.79 0.83 6.72
CA PRO A 158 -14.01 1.99 7.15
C PRO A 158 -13.61 1.81 8.61
N ILE A 159 -12.34 2.04 8.91
CA ILE A 159 -11.86 2.06 10.29
C ILE A 159 -12.12 3.46 10.81
N GLU A 160 -12.90 3.58 11.88
CA GLU A 160 -13.22 4.86 12.51
C GLU A 160 -11.93 5.63 12.84
N GLY A 161 -11.82 6.88 12.39
CA GLY A 161 -10.63 7.72 12.47
C GLY A 161 -9.61 7.53 11.33
N HIS A 162 -9.75 6.51 10.49
CA HIS A 162 -8.86 6.20 9.35
C HIS A 162 -9.64 5.95 8.06
N GLU A 163 -10.70 6.72 7.84
CA GLU A 163 -11.64 6.50 6.73
C GLU A 163 -11.03 6.82 5.37
N THR A 164 -9.94 7.60 5.34
CA THR A 164 -9.19 7.93 4.12
C THR A 164 -7.76 7.39 4.19
N ALA A 165 -7.14 7.15 3.03
CA ALA A 165 -5.76 6.67 2.94
C ALA A 165 -4.79 7.70 3.55
N GLU A 166 -5.10 8.98 3.38
CA GLU A 166 -4.37 10.12 3.94
C GLU A 166 -4.34 10.07 5.47
N ARG A 167 -5.51 9.94 6.13
CA ARG A 167 -5.59 9.81 7.60
C ARG A 167 -4.91 8.57 8.13
N HIS A 168 -4.97 7.49 7.36
CA HIS A 168 -4.28 6.25 7.69
C HIS A 168 -2.77 6.49 7.75
N VAL A 169 -2.19 7.05 6.69
CA VAL A 169 -0.75 7.35 6.64
C VAL A 169 -0.34 8.33 7.74
N GLU A 170 -1.11 9.40 7.95
CA GLU A 170 -0.86 10.38 9.02
C GLU A 170 -0.81 9.71 10.40
N THR A 171 -1.79 8.84 10.69
CA THR A 171 -1.84 8.19 12.01
C THR A 171 -0.69 7.22 12.20
N VAL A 172 -0.39 6.40 11.21
CA VAL A 172 0.73 5.45 11.26
C VAL A 172 2.04 6.21 11.44
N TRP A 173 2.22 7.32 10.72
CA TRP A 173 3.40 8.15 10.88
C TRP A 173 3.55 8.66 12.31
N ARG A 174 2.50 9.26 12.87
CA ARG A 174 2.53 9.86 14.20
C ARG A 174 2.68 8.83 15.33
N THR A 175 2.00 7.69 15.22
CA THR A 175 1.90 6.72 16.32
C THR A 175 3.00 5.66 16.29
N VAL A 176 3.54 5.35 15.10
CA VAL A 176 4.55 4.31 14.90
C VAL A 176 5.87 4.93 14.44
N VAL A 177 5.91 5.55 13.26
CA VAL A 177 7.15 5.98 12.60
C VAL A 177 7.89 7.05 13.42
N ARG A 178 7.19 8.11 13.83
CA ARG A 178 7.76 9.22 14.60
C ARG A 178 8.30 8.77 15.95
N ARG A 179 7.77 7.70 16.53
CA ARG A 179 8.18 7.14 17.82
C ARG A 179 9.24 6.05 17.71
N ALA A 180 9.48 5.55 16.51
CA ALA A 180 10.50 4.53 16.27
C ALA A 180 11.89 5.06 16.65
N PRO A 181 12.75 4.31 17.36
CA PRO A 181 14.05 4.79 17.83
C PRO A 181 15.07 4.99 16.70
N GLN A 182 14.80 4.43 15.52
CA GLN A 182 15.70 4.45 14.36
C GLN A 182 15.94 5.89 13.92
N ARG A 183 17.21 6.26 13.83
CA ARG A 183 17.59 7.59 13.37
C ARG A 183 17.16 7.84 11.93
N HIS A 184 17.32 6.84 11.07
CA HIS A 184 17.06 6.94 9.64
C HIS A 184 15.74 6.26 9.28
N VAL A 185 14.87 6.95 8.57
CA VAL A 185 13.60 6.42 8.05
C VAL A 185 13.63 6.52 6.53
N PHE A 186 13.71 5.39 5.84
CA PHE A 186 13.55 5.34 4.38
C PHE A 186 12.09 5.13 4.04
N VAL A 187 11.62 5.80 2.99
CA VAL A 187 10.22 5.74 2.57
C VAL A 187 10.14 5.32 1.10
N ILE A 188 9.31 4.32 0.81
CA ILE A 188 8.92 3.93 -0.55
C ILE A 188 7.41 4.11 -0.67
N CYS A 189 6.96 4.89 -1.64
CA CYS A 189 5.55 5.16 -1.92
C CYS A 189 5.19 4.66 -3.31
N HIS A 190 4.08 3.96 -3.47
CA HIS A 190 3.62 3.50 -4.79
C HIS A 190 2.22 4.04 -5.12
N GLY A 191 2.04 4.51 -6.36
CA GLY A 191 0.76 5.01 -6.85
C GLY A 191 0.17 6.08 -5.93
N HIS A 192 -1.08 5.88 -5.48
CA HIS A 192 -1.77 6.79 -4.55
C HIS A 192 -1.07 6.92 -3.18
N GLY A 193 -0.22 5.98 -2.79
CA GLY A 193 0.56 6.06 -1.54
C GLY A 193 1.42 7.32 -1.45
N GLY A 194 1.90 7.84 -2.59
CA GLY A 194 2.64 9.11 -2.60
C GLY A 194 1.76 10.33 -2.35
N VAL A 195 0.51 10.33 -2.84
CA VAL A 195 -0.48 11.38 -2.54
C VAL A 195 -0.83 11.37 -1.05
N ALA A 196 -1.09 10.20 -0.49
CA ALA A 196 -1.37 10.05 0.94
C ALA A 196 -0.18 10.46 1.82
N PHE A 197 1.05 10.19 1.37
CA PHE A 197 2.27 10.63 2.06
C PHE A 197 2.42 12.15 2.06
N THR A 198 2.28 12.80 0.90
CA THR A 198 2.42 14.25 0.76
C THR A 198 1.23 15.04 1.30
N HIS A 199 0.08 14.39 1.52
CA HIS A 199 -1.09 15.00 2.15
C HIS A 199 -0.76 15.70 3.48
N GLN A 200 0.12 15.11 4.28
CA GLN A 200 0.57 15.65 5.56
C GLN A 200 1.31 17.00 5.45
N LEU A 201 1.68 17.43 4.23
CA LEU A 201 2.35 18.70 3.94
C LEU A 201 1.38 19.79 3.47
N GLN A 202 0.12 19.44 3.21
CA GLN A 202 -0.87 20.39 2.71
C GLN A 202 -1.22 21.44 3.78
N PRO A 203 -1.44 22.71 3.39
CA PRO A 203 -1.99 23.70 4.31
C PRO A 203 -3.37 23.26 4.77
N TRP A 204 -3.77 23.70 5.97
CA TRP A 204 -5.10 23.34 6.47
C TRP A 204 -6.22 23.93 5.60
N GLU A 205 -7.16 23.10 5.16
CA GLU A 205 -8.34 23.48 4.38
C GLU A 205 -9.64 23.24 5.17
N PRO A 206 -10.47 24.29 5.41
CA PRO A 206 -11.73 24.13 6.10
C PRO A 206 -12.68 23.14 5.39
N GLY A 207 -13.15 22.14 6.13
CA GLY A 207 -14.12 21.17 5.62
C GLY A 207 -13.53 20.00 4.84
N ASP A 208 -12.20 19.90 4.74
CA ASP A 208 -11.55 18.69 4.24
C ASP A 208 -11.69 17.57 5.30
N PRO A 209 -12.46 16.50 5.02
CA PRO A 209 -12.68 15.42 5.98
C PRO A 209 -11.38 14.69 6.32
N SER A 210 -10.36 14.71 5.45
CA SER A 210 -9.09 14.06 5.71
C SER A 210 -8.22 14.82 6.72
N GLN A 211 -8.45 16.12 6.91
CA GLN A 211 -7.65 16.98 7.80
C GLN A 211 -8.31 17.20 9.17
N GLY A 212 -9.63 17.06 9.22
CA GLY A 212 -10.42 17.32 10.42
C GLY A 212 -10.58 18.82 10.72
N ASP A 213 -11.37 19.12 11.74
CA ASP A 213 -11.85 20.49 11.98
C ASP A 213 -10.89 21.36 12.81
N ASP A 214 -9.85 20.77 13.43
CA ASP A 214 -8.88 21.50 14.26
C ASP A 214 -7.66 21.95 13.45
N ARG A 215 -7.72 23.19 12.98
CA ARG A 215 -6.61 23.86 12.27
C ARG A 215 -5.31 23.88 13.06
N GLN A 216 -5.36 24.17 14.37
CA GLN A 216 -4.14 24.33 15.16
C GLN A 216 -3.42 22.99 15.32
N LEU A 217 -4.20 21.93 15.52
CA LEU A 217 -3.71 20.56 15.57
C LEU A 217 -3.10 20.15 14.23
N TRP A 218 -3.79 20.38 13.11
CA TRP A 218 -3.27 20.09 11.77
C TRP A 218 -1.92 20.77 11.51
N GLU A 219 -1.85 22.07 11.74
CA GLU A 219 -0.63 22.85 11.52
C GLU A 219 0.52 22.41 12.45
N THR A 220 0.20 21.91 13.65
CA THR A 220 1.20 21.33 14.54
C THR A 220 1.74 20.02 13.97
N ARG A 221 0.87 19.11 13.55
CA ARG A 221 1.26 17.82 12.94
C ARG A 221 2.03 18.01 11.64
N ARG A 222 1.60 18.96 10.80
CA ARG A 222 2.31 19.36 9.58
C ARG A 222 3.75 19.79 9.87
N ARG A 223 3.96 20.67 10.86
CA ARG A 223 5.32 21.09 11.27
C ARG A 223 6.16 19.94 11.82
N GLU A 224 5.55 19.05 12.59
CA GLU A 224 6.21 17.85 13.10
C GLU A 224 6.66 16.92 11.97
N PHE A 225 5.82 16.71 10.96
CA PHE A 225 6.12 15.91 9.78
C PHE A 225 7.26 16.53 8.95
N ILE A 226 7.24 17.85 8.71
CA ILE A 226 8.34 18.57 8.03
C ILE A 226 9.66 18.40 8.79
N ALA A 227 9.64 18.47 10.13
CA ALA A 227 10.83 18.22 10.94
C ALA A 227 11.32 16.77 10.80
N ASP A 228 10.42 15.78 10.78
CA ASP A 228 10.78 14.38 10.54
C ASP A 228 11.44 14.19 9.17
N LEU A 229 10.89 14.80 8.12
CA LEU A 229 11.49 14.76 6.78
C LEU A 229 12.93 15.28 6.80
N ARG A 230 13.14 16.47 7.38
CA ARG A 230 14.46 17.09 7.45
C ARG A 230 15.46 16.27 8.28
N ASP A 231 15.03 15.80 9.44
CA ASP A 231 15.95 15.32 10.48
C ASP A 231 16.17 13.80 10.42
N ARG A 232 15.19 13.05 9.91
CA ARG A 232 15.17 11.58 9.98
C ARG A 232 15.02 10.88 8.64
N VAL A 233 14.46 11.52 7.61
CA VAL A 233 14.21 10.88 6.31
C VAL A 233 15.33 11.24 5.32
N PRO A 234 16.27 10.34 5.01
CA PRO A 234 17.36 10.66 4.10
C PRO A 234 16.90 10.73 2.65
N GLY A 235 15.88 9.95 2.30
CA GLY A 235 15.33 9.87 0.95
C GLY A 235 13.94 9.26 0.90
N VAL A 236 13.13 9.72 -0.07
CA VAL A 236 11.80 9.19 -0.39
C VAL A 236 11.78 8.71 -1.84
N ALA A 237 11.52 7.43 -2.06
CA ALA A 237 11.34 6.87 -3.38
C ALA A 237 9.85 6.76 -3.71
N PHE A 238 9.48 7.21 -4.91
CA PHE A 238 8.15 7.05 -5.45
C PHE A 238 8.19 6.07 -6.63
N CYS A 239 7.23 5.15 -6.67
CA CYS A 239 7.02 4.21 -7.76
C CYS A 239 5.70 4.59 -8.44
N ASP A 240 5.83 5.28 -9.57
CA ASP A 240 4.74 5.76 -10.42
C ASP A 240 3.63 6.47 -9.65
N SER A 241 4.04 7.34 -8.73
CA SER A 241 3.10 8.17 -7.99
C SER A 241 2.78 9.43 -8.78
N TYR A 242 1.52 9.84 -8.75
CA TYR A 242 0.98 10.96 -9.52
C TYR A 242 0.79 12.24 -8.70
N PHE A 243 1.42 12.33 -7.53
CA PHE A 243 1.40 13.55 -6.73
C PHE A 243 2.12 14.70 -7.46
N CYS A 244 1.72 15.93 -7.13
CA CYS A 244 2.34 17.15 -7.62
C CYS A 244 2.22 18.20 -6.51
N LEU A 245 3.35 18.65 -5.97
CA LEU A 245 3.36 19.47 -4.76
C LEU A 245 2.51 20.75 -4.92
N PRO A 246 2.67 21.56 -5.99
CA PRO A 246 1.84 22.75 -6.19
C PRO A 246 0.35 22.44 -6.39
N MET A 247 0.01 21.30 -7.02
CA MET A 247 -1.40 20.91 -7.19
C MET A 247 -2.06 20.49 -5.88
N GLN A 248 -1.27 20.08 -4.90
CA GLN A 248 -1.71 19.84 -3.53
C GLN A 248 -1.64 21.10 -2.65
N GLY A 249 -1.41 22.28 -3.24
CA GLY A 249 -1.28 23.53 -2.49
C GLY A 249 -0.01 23.63 -1.64
N ILE A 250 0.99 22.79 -1.90
CA ILE A 250 2.27 22.77 -1.17
C ILE A 250 3.24 23.71 -1.89
N ASP A 251 3.49 24.88 -1.29
CA ASP A 251 4.34 25.94 -1.82
C ASP A 251 5.53 26.29 -0.90
N ASP A 252 5.70 25.56 0.20
CA ASP A 252 6.78 25.77 1.17
C ASP A 252 8.16 25.52 0.52
N PRO A 253 9.05 26.54 0.45
CA PRO A 253 10.34 26.39 -0.22
C PRO A 253 11.26 25.33 0.40
N GLU A 254 11.20 25.10 1.71
CA GLU A 254 12.02 24.07 2.38
C GLU A 254 11.54 22.67 1.97
N VAL A 255 10.23 22.49 1.86
CA VAL A 255 9.62 21.24 1.41
C VAL A 255 9.94 20.99 -0.07
N ILE A 256 9.79 22.00 -0.93
CA ILE A 256 10.11 21.87 -2.35
C ILE A 256 11.60 21.52 -2.53
N ASP A 257 12.50 22.22 -1.85
CA ASP A 257 13.95 21.95 -1.88
C ASP A 257 14.27 20.52 -1.40
N TYR A 258 13.59 20.06 -0.35
CA TYR A 258 13.71 18.69 0.14
C TYR A 258 13.31 17.68 -0.94
N PHE A 259 12.14 17.80 -1.57
CA PHE A 259 11.72 16.84 -2.59
C PHE A 259 12.61 16.90 -3.84
N GLN A 260 13.07 18.09 -4.24
CA GLN A 260 14.01 18.19 -5.37
C GLN A 260 15.33 17.44 -5.14
N LYS A 261 15.82 17.39 -3.89
CA LYS A 261 17.14 16.82 -3.54
C LYS A 261 17.07 15.44 -2.91
N ARG A 262 15.98 15.13 -2.22
CA ARG A 262 15.80 13.97 -1.35
C ARG A 262 14.62 13.09 -1.77
N SER A 263 14.05 13.32 -2.95
CA SER A 263 13.11 12.36 -3.53
C SER A 263 13.46 11.99 -4.97
N ARG A 264 12.87 10.88 -5.43
CA ARG A 264 12.91 10.45 -6.82
C ARG A 264 11.68 9.62 -7.15
N ASN A 265 11.11 9.83 -8.33
CA ASN A 265 9.96 9.08 -8.82
C ASN A 265 10.33 8.24 -10.05
N TRP A 266 10.25 6.91 -9.92
CA TRP A 266 10.40 5.97 -11.03
C TRP A 266 9.05 5.84 -11.73
N VAL A 267 8.94 6.39 -12.93
CA VAL A 267 7.68 6.52 -13.67
C VAL A 267 7.59 5.54 -14.83
N SER A 268 6.35 5.25 -15.24
CA SER A 268 6.04 4.48 -16.45
C SER A 268 6.71 5.11 -17.67
N SER A 269 7.61 4.37 -18.34
CA SER A 269 8.31 4.85 -19.52
C SER A 269 8.91 3.70 -20.34
N ASP A 270 9.01 3.91 -21.65
CA ASP A 270 9.71 3.04 -22.60
C ASP A 270 11.23 3.26 -22.63
N GLN A 271 11.73 4.29 -21.94
CA GLN A 271 13.15 4.59 -21.86
C GLN A 271 13.88 3.58 -20.96
N PRO A 272 15.19 3.34 -21.18
CA PRO A 272 16.05 2.61 -20.25
C PRO A 272 15.85 3.00 -18.78
N LEU A 273 15.89 2.00 -17.89
CA LEU A 273 15.84 2.21 -16.44
C LEU A 273 16.83 3.30 -16.00
N ASP A 274 16.39 4.16 -15.09
CA ASP A 274 17.12 5.30 -14.53
C ASP A 274 17.40 6.47 -15.47
N GLN A 275 16.97 6.39 -16.74
CA GLN A 275 17.05 7.54 -17.63
C GLN A 275 16.18 8.69 -17.09
N PRO A 276 16.72 9.91 -16.93
CA PRO A 276 15.94 11.07 -16.52
C PRO A 276 14.77 11.31 -17.46
N ILE A 277 13.58 11.49 -16.89
CA ILE A 277 12.37 11.84 -17.63
C ILE A 277 12.08 13.31 -17.41
N ASP A 278 12.24 14.08 -18.49
CA ASP A 278 11.80 15.46 -18.48
C ASP A 278 10.27 15.49 -18.62
N THR A 279 9.57 15.73 -17.51
CA THR A 279 8.12 15.93 -17.53
C THR A 279 7.73 17.39 -17.81
N GLY A 280 8.58 18.17 -18.47
CA GLY A 280 8.31 19.55 -18.88
C GLY A 280 7.01 19.78 -19.65
N SER A 281 6.24 18.73 -19.99
CA SER A 281 4.90 18.80 -20.59
C SER A 281 3.73 18.33 -19.72
N LEU A 282 3.95 17.74 -18.54
CA LEU A 282 2.86 17.45 -17.58
C LEU A 282 2.83 18.56 -16.53
N THR A 283 2.41 19.72 -17.00
CA THR A 283 2.33 20.95 -16.25
C THR A 283 0.89 21.33 -16.03
N ASN A 284 0.55 21.83 -14.85
CA ASN A 284 -0.65 22.64 -14.67
C ASN A 284 -0.51 23.89 -15.58
N TRP A 285 -1.40 24.08 -16.55
CA TRP A 285 -1.51 25.29 -17.39
C TRP A 285 -0.20 25.84 -18.00
N GLY A 286 0.76 24.99 -18.37
CA GLY A 286 1.96 25.39 -19.11
C GLY A 286 3.20 25.80 -18.29
N GLN A 287 3.24 25.53 -16.98
CA GLN A 287 4.45 25.73 -16.16
C GLN A 287 5.13 24.43 -15.70
N ALA A 288 6.38 24.22 -16.13
CA ALA A 288 7.22 23.12 -15.69
C ALA A 288 7.29 23.07 -14.16
N VAL A 289 6.64 22.07 -13.55
CA VAL A 289 6.74 21.83 -12.11
C VAL A 289 7.99 20.98 -11.89
N GLN A 290 8.99 21.57 -11.25
CA GLN A 290 10.20 20.87 -10.81
C GLN A 290 10.08 20.55 -9.32
N ASP A 291 9.23 19.61 -8.93
CA ASP A 291 9.05 19.23 -7.53
C ASP A 291 9.86 17.99 -7.15
N THR A 292 9.72 16.90 -7.90
CA THR A 292 10.41 15.62 -7.67
C THR A 292 11.08 15.16 -8.96
N PRO A 293 12.40 14.89 -8.96
CA PRO A 293 13.10 14.32 -10.11
C PRO A 293 12.47 12.99 -10.53
N LYS A 294 12.23 12.83 -11.83
CA LYS A 294 11.64 11.62 -12.42
C LYS A 294 12.66 10.88 -13.24
N VAL A 295 12.65 9.55 -13.13
CA VAL A 295 13.45 8.65 -13.94
C VAL A 295 12.57 7.53 -14.47
N SER A 296 12.98 6.93 -15.59
CA SER A 296 12.28 5.77 -16.13
C SER A 296 12.38 4.59 -15.19
N ALA A 297 11.27 3.87 -15.02
CA ALA A 297 11.23 2.54 -14.39
C ALA A 297 11.66 1.40 -15.33
N GLY A 298 12.00 1.70 -16.60
CA GLY A 298 12.36 0.68 -17.60
C GLY A 298 11.18 -0.17 -18.07
N THR A 299 9.95 0.28 -17.85
CA THR A 299 8.74 -0.38 -18.31
C THR A 299 7.58 0.61 -18.45
N PRO A 300 6.73 0.50 -19.48
CA PRO A 300 5.50 1.28 -19.60
C PRO A 300 4.34 0.70 -18.76
N ALA A 301 4.53 -0.47 -18.15
CA ALA A 301 3.50 -1.18 -17.38
C ALA A 301 3.53 -0.74 -15.91
N HIS A 302 2.56 0.09 -15.51
CA HIS A 302 2.44 0.66 -14.16
C HIS A 302 2.64 -0.37 -13.04
N GLU A 303 1.93 -1.49 -13.14
CA GLU A 303 1.92 -2.57 -12.14
C GLU A 303 3.26 -3.30 -12.01
N ARG A 304 4.12 -3.22 -13.03
CA ARG A 304 5.44 -3.86 -13.04
C ARG A 304 6.54 -2.97 -12.47
N ILE A 305 6.28 -1.68 -12.28
CA ILE A 305 7.30 -0.70 -11.89
C ILE A 305 8.02 -1.06 -10.59
N PRO A 306 7.34 -1.40 -9.48
CA PRO A 306 8.06 -1.77 -8.25
C PRO A 306 9.02 -2.94 -8.44
N ALA A 307 8.65 -3.94 -9.24
CA ALA A 307 9.49 -5.10 -9.52
C ALA A 307 10.65 -4.75 -10.46
N ASN A 308 10.38 -4.02 -11.55
CA ASN A 308 11.37 -3.61 -12.54
C ASN A 308 12.43 -2.65 -11.97
N ALA A 309 12.02 -1.70 -11.12
CA ALA A 309 12.89 -0.68 -10.56
C ALA A 309 13.45 -1.02 -9.16
N MET A 310 13.07 -2.17 -8.57
CA MET A 310 13.35 -2.51 -7.16
C MET A 310 14.80 -2.23 -6.76
N VAL A 311 15.75 -2.83 -7.48
CA VAL A 311 17.18 -2.69 -7.17
C VAL A 311 17.63 -1.23 -7.28
N SER A 312 17.18 -0.50 -8.32
CA SER A 312 17.55 0.90 -8.51
C SER A 312 17.00 1.77 -7.38
N VAL A 313 15.73 1.58 -7.01
CA VAL A 313 15.06 2.27 -5.90
C VAL A 313 15.87 2.13 -4.61
N PHE A 314 16.21 0.90 -4.23
CA PHE A 314 16.98 0.66 -3.01
C PHE A 314 18.40 1.20 -3.11
N ARG A 315 19.11 0.99 -4.23
CA ARG A 315 20.46 1.56 -4.43
C ARG A 315 20.45 3.08 -4.29
N TRP A 316 19.47 3.76 -4.88
CA TRP A 316 19.33 5.20 -4.77
C TRP A 316 19.01 5.63 -3.34
N LEU A 317 18.02 5.03 -2.68
CA LEU A 317 17.67 5.35 -1.30
C LEU A 317 18.89 5.26 -0.38
N PHE A 318 19.66 4.19 -0.48
CA PHE A 318 20.83 3.98 0.37
C PHE A 318 21.96 4.95 0.07
N SER A 319 22.08 5.41 -1.18
CA SER A 319 23.03 6.47 -1.54
C SER A 319 22.71 7.83 -0.87
N MET A 320 21.47 8.04 -0.41
CA MET A 320 21.05 9.29 0.24
C MET A 320 21.57 9.44 1.68
N CYS A 321 22.07 8.36 2.30
CA CYS A 321 22.75 8.38 3.58
C CYS A 321 24.17 8.97 3.45
N ASP A 322 24.26 10.30 3.48
CA ASP A 322 25.52 11.01 3.26
C ASP A 322 26.41 11.08 4.53
N ARG A 323 27.67 11.56 4.42
CA ARG A 323 28.77 11.49 5.43
C ARG A 323 28.43 11.87 6.89
N LYS A 324 27.35 12.61 7.16
CA LYS A 324 26.89 13.00 8.52
C LYS A 324 25.83 12.05 9.13
N GLN A 325 25.38 11.07 8.35
CA GLN A 325 24.21 10.21 8.57
C GLN A 325 24.52 8.76 8.09
N ARG A 326 25.72 8.28 8.42
CA ARG A 326 26.17 6.96 7.95
C ARG A 326 25.45 5.85 8.71
N LEU A 327 24.85 4.94 7.95
CA LEU A 327 24.52 3.60 8.44
C LEU A 327 25.82 2.89 8.88
N ARG A 328 25.72 1.90 9.76
CA ARG A 328 26.90 1.16 10.16
C ARG A 328 27.53 0.42 8.96
N PRO A 329 28.85 0.25 8.92
CA PRO A 329 29.53 -0.42 7.80
C PRO A 329 29.00 -1.83 7.51
N GLU A 330 28.67 -2.60 8.54
CA GLU A 330 28.08 -3.94 8.43
C GLU A 330 26.69 -3.90 7.77
N THR A 331 25.88 -2.90 8.13
CA THR A 331 24.56 -2.66 7.53
C THR A 331 24.72 -2.34 6.04
N MET A 332 25.61 -1.40 5.70
CA MET A 332 25.90 -1.08 4.30
C MET A 332 26.37 -2.30 3.51
N SER A 333 27.27 -3.10 4.07
CA SER A 333 27.80 -4.30 3.41
C SER A 333 26.71 -5.36 3.19
N SER A 334 25.86 -5.60 4.19
CA SER A 334 24.72 -6.52 4.07
C SER A 334 23.74 -6.06 2.98
N MET A 335 23.49 -4.76 2.87
CA MET A 335 22.60 -4.19 1.86
C MET A 335 23.19 -4.32 0.45
N GLU A 336 24.48 -4.04 0.28
CA GLU A 336 25.18 -4.23 -0.99
C GLU A 336 25.13 -5.69 -1.46
N GLN A 337 25.33 -6.63 -0.54
CA GLN A 337 25.21 -8.07 -0.83
C GLN A 337 23.79 -8.46 -1.25
N ALA A 338 22.78 -7.97 -0.52
CA ALA A 338 21.37 -8.23 -0.84
C ALA A 338 20.98 -7.67 -2.22
N LEU A 339 21.42 -6.45 -2.56
CA LEU A 339 21.18 -5.85 -3.87
C LEU A 339 21.86 -6.62 -4.99
N LEU A 340 23.11 -7.05 -4.80
CA LEU A 340 23.82 -7.85 -5.79
C LEU A 340 23.14 -9.22 -6.01
N ALA A 341 22.61 -9.83 -4.95
CA ALA A 341 21.86 -11.07 -5.05
C ALA A 341 20.55 -10.87 -5.82
N ALA A 342 19.80 -9.81 -5.51
CA ALA A 342 18.57 -9.45 -6.22
C ALA A 342 18.82 -9.16 -7.71
N GLU A 343 19.89 -8.43 -8.04
CA GLU A 343 20.28 -8.18 -9.44
C GLU A 343 20.54 -9.47 -10.22
N LYS A 344 21.30 -10.39 -9.63
CA LYS A 344 21.59 -11.68 -10.26
C LYS A 344 20.31 -12.50 -10.48
N GLN A 345 19.41 -12.49 -9.51
CA GLN A 345 18.12 -13.16 -9.63
C GLN A 345 17.28 -12.56 -10.78
N MET A 346 17.16 -11.24 -10.82
CA MET A 346 16.43 -10.54 -11.89
C MET A 346 17.03 -10.77 -13.27
N GLN A 347 18.36 -10.76 -13.40
CA GLN A 347 19.06 -11.06 -14.65
C GLN A 347 18.83 -12.51 -15.10
N SER A 348 18.87 -13.47 -14.17
CA SER A 348 18.61 -14.88 -14.47
C SER A 348 17.17 -15.12 -14.95
N ALA A 349 16.20 -14.42 -14.36
CA ALA A 349 14.80 -14.48 -14.77
C ALA A 349 14.62 -13.88 -16.19
N ALA A 350 15.27 -12.75 -16.47
CA ALA A 350 15.20 -12.12 -17.79
C ALA A 350 15.83 -12.99 -18.89
N SER A 351 16.94 -13.69 -18.62
CA SER A 351 17.53 -14.62 -19.58
C SER A 351 16.66 -15.85 -19.85
N ALA A 352 15.93 -16.32 -18.84
CA ALA A 352 15.02 -17.46 -19.01
C ALA A 352 13.82 -17.09 -19.91
N ASP A 353 13.36 -15.84 -19.87
CA ASP A 353 12.26 -15.35 -20.72
C ASP A 353 12.69 -15.07 -22.17
N SER A 354 13.98 -14.88 -22.44
CA SER A 354 14.49 -14.69 -23.82
C SER A 354 14.74 -15.99 -24.58
N ASP A 355 14.80 -17.12 -23.88
CA ASP A 355 15.04 -18.46 -24.45
C ASP A 355 13.73 -19.23 -24.75
N THR A 356 12.57 -18.63 -24.46
CA THR A 356 11.21 -19.14 -24.76
C THR A 356 10.52 -18.27 -25.80
#